data_AF-A0A957J6T9-F1
#
_entry.id   AF-A0A957J6T9-F1
#
_cell.length_a   1.000
_cell.length_b   1.000
_cell.length_c   1.000
_cell.angle_alpha   90.00
_cell.angle_beta   90.00
_cell.angle_gamma   90.00
#
_symmetry.space_group_name_H-M   'P 1'
#
loop_
_entity.id
_entity.type
_entity.pdbx_description
1 polymer ?
#
loop_
_entity_poly.entity_id
_entity_poly.type
_entity_poly.pdbx_seq_one_letter_code
_entity_poly.pdbx_strand_id
1 'polypeptide(L)'
;MLDLIIAFLKGARNIVIPIVTFVVGLFIGLVVLGWGLMPVEWVDAGPGDMAEGFQQIYLENLALRYSVDPTAATRPEYYTQALGNWPDALDVACAMASTSTFANQMQVFITSVLNPAGCAATPPVDEGGGMASWLLPCLLVILALVAAGLAFVFWNRRQDSGGGDNMDFIMSSNKPTHVPDAPPASGEEGVESDGSVTPIASYRTTFNRGLDAYDDSFSIESSAGDFLGECGVGISESIGTGSPRSVTAFEVWLFDKNDIRTITKVAMSEYAYMDDALKAKLQPKGEPVLARPDEVIVLETAALIINAKITAMSYGDDPALPENSYFEQFGIELSAWAKDDAPSGGFDDFA
;
A
#
# COMPACT_ATOMS: atom_id res chain seq x y z
N MET A 1 31.26 -16.50 -17.23
CA MET A 1 30.38 -15.34 -17.53
C MET A 1 29.07 -15.76 -18.20
N LEU A 2 29.10 -16.59 -19.27
CA LEU A 2 27.90 -17.08 -19.96
C LEU A 2 26.92 -17.87 -19.05
N ASP A 3 27.43 -18.67 -18.12
CA ASP A 3 26.61 -19.49 -17.21
C ASP A 3 25.91 -18.68 -16.10
N LEU A 4 26.49 -17.55 -15.68
CA LEU A 4 25.86 -16.65 -14.71
C LEU A 4 24.71 -15.87 -15.34
N ILE A 5 24.88 -15.47 -16.61
CA ILE A 5 23.85 -14.83 -17.42
C ILE A 5 22.70 -15.81 -17.69
N ILE A 6 23.00 -17.09 -17.95
CA ILE A 6 21.97 -18.14 -18.17
C ILE A 6 21.23 -18.49 -16.86
N ALA A 7 21.91 -18.51 -15.71
CA ALA A 7 21.27 -18.77 -14.41
C ALA A 7 20.36 -17.61 -13.95
N PHE A 8 20.80 -16.38 -14.16
CA PHE A 8 20.02 -15.16 -13.91
C PHE A 8 18.81 -15.05 -14.85
N LEU A 9 18.98 -15.36 -16.14
CA LEU A 9 17.89 -15.51 -17.11
C LEU A 9 16.94 -16.68 -16.82
N LYS A 10 17.26 -17.61 -15.91
CA LYS A 10 16.37 -18.72 -15.55
C LYS A 10 15.49 -18.40 -14.35
N GLY A 11 16.01 -17.66 -13.37
CA GLY A 11 15.27 -17.20 -12.17
C GLY A 11 14.36 -16.01 -12.46
N ALA A 12 14.86 -14.99 -13.16
CA ALA A 12 14.06 -13.83 -13.55
C ALA A 12 12.96 -14.19 -14.57
N ARG A 13 13.18 -15.19 -15.43
CA ARG A 13 12.24 -15.62 -16.47
C ARG A 13 10.90 -16.10 -15.93
N ASN A 14 10.84 -16.68 -14.74
CA ASN A 14 9.57 -17.18 -14.20
C ASN A 14 8.67 -16.05 -13.64
N ILE A 15 9.22 -14.87 -13.33
CA ILE A 15 8.47 -13.69 -12.85
C ILE A 15 8.33 -12.63 -13.95
N VAL A 16 9.34 -12.47 -14.80
CA VAL A 16 9.33 -11.50 -15.90
C VAL A 16 8.35 -11.91 -17.01
N ILE A 17 8.23 -13.20 -17.33
CA ILE A 17 7.27 -13.66 -18.34
C ILE A 17 5.82 -13.29 -17.97
N PRO A 18 5.28 -13.64 -16.78
CA PRO A 18 3.89 -13.30 -16.46
C PRO A 18 3.65 -11.79 -16.42
N ILE A 19 4.60 -11.00 -15.91
CA ILE A 19 4.49 -9.53 -15.88
C ILE A 19 4.45 -8.95 -17.31
N VAL A 20 5.35 -9.40 -18.19
CA VAL A 20 5.39 -8.91 -19.58
C VAL A 20 4.13 -9.35 -20.34
N THR A 21 3.67 -10.59 -20.15
CA THR A 21 2.43 -11.06 -20.78
C THR A 21 1.22 -10.27 -20.31
N PHE A 22 1.14 -9.93 -19.02
CA PHE A 22 0.07 -9.08 -18.48
C PHE A 22 0.09 -7.67 -19.09
N VAL A 23 1.27 -7.03 -19.15
CA VAL A 23 1.41 -5.68 -19.73
C VAL A 23 1.07 -5.67 -21.22
N VAL A 24 1.52 -6.66 -21.98
CA VAL A 24 1.19 -6.79 -23.41
C VAL A 24 -0.31 -7.05 -23.60
N GLY A 25 -0.91 -7.90 -22.77
CA GLY A 25 -2.35 -8.15 -22.80
C GLY A 25 -3.17 -6.87 -22.52
N LEU A 26 -2.75 -6.08 -21.53
CA LEU A 26 -3.38 -4.79 -21.21
C LEU A 26 -3.23 -3.79 -22.36
N PHE A 27 -2.05 -3.70 -22.98
CA PHE A 27 -1.83 -2.82 -24.13
C PHE A 27 -2.69 -3.21 -25.33
N ILE A 28 -2.78 -4.50 -25.65
CA ILE A 28 -3.63 -5.00 -26.74
C ILE A 28 -5.10 -4.74 -26.43
N GLY A 29 -5.56 -5.02 -25.21
CA GLY A 29 -6.93 -4.78 -24.79
C GLY A 29 -7.32 -3.30 -24.84
N LEU A 30 -6.48 -2.42 -24.30
CA LEU A 30 -6.79 -1.00 -24.22
C LEU A 30 -6.61 -0.31 -25.58
N VAL A 31 -5.44 -0.46 -26.21
CA VAL A 31 -5.08 0.35 -27.39
C VAL A 31 -5.62 -0.26 -28.67
N VAL A 32 -5.40 -1.56 -28.89
CA VAL A 32 -5.80 -2.20 -30.15
C VAL A 32 -7.30 -2.44 -30.18
N LEU A 33 -7.87 -3.02 -29.12
CA LEU A 33 -9.30 -3.31 -29.06
C LEU A 33 -10.11 -2.06 -28.68
N GLY A 34 -9.73 -1.37 -27.61
CA GLY A 34 -10.50 -0.23 -27.08
C GLY A 34 -10.47 1.03 -27.95
N TRP A 35 -9.35 1.35 -28.60
CA TRP A 35 -9.24 2.56 -29.44
C TRP A 35 -9.16 2.26 -30.95
N GLY A 36 -8.64 1.09 -31.34
CA GLY A 36 -8.52 0.70 -32.75
C GLY A 36 -9.78 0.04 -33.31
N LEU A 37 -10.27 -1.02 -32.66
CA LEU A 37 -11.38 -1.83 -33.17
C LEU A 37 -12.76 -1.27 -32.80
N MET A 38 -12.89 -0.60 -31.65
CA MET A 38 -14.15 -0.05 -31.13
C MET A 38 -13.97 1.40 -30.67
N PRO A 39 -13.75 2.35 -31.58
CA PRO A 39 -13.63 3.76 -31.19
C PRO A 39 -14.90 4.22 -30.46
N VAL A 40 -14.72 4.99 -29.39
CA VAL A 40 -15.84 5.59 -28.65
C VAL A 40 -16.40 6.72 -29.52
N GLU A 41 -17.55 6.45 -30.13
CA GLU A 41 -18.32 7.45 -30.85
C GLU A 41 -19.38 8.03 -29.90
N TRP A 42 -19.33 9.33 -29.67
CA TRP A 42 -20.38 10.05 -28.97
C TRP A 42 -21.52 10.31 -29.95
N VAL A 43 -22.58 9.51 -29.83
CA VAL A 43 -23.82 9.68 -30.59
C VAL A 43 -24.78 10.51 -29.75
N ASP A 44 -25.59 11.35 -30.40
CA ASP A 44 -26.61 12.19 -29.76
C ASP A 44 -26.07 13.31 -28.84
N ALA A 45 -24.91 13.88 -29.17
CA ALA A 45 -24.39 15.07 -28.48
C ALA A 45 -25.37 16.25 -28.58
N GLY A 46 -25.70 16.84 -27.43
CA GLY A 46 -26.64 17.95 -27.30
C GLY A 46 -25.95 19.33 -27.33
N PRO A 47 -26.72 20.43 -27.25
CA PRO A 47 -26.16 21.77 -27.16
C PRO A 47 -25.23 21.97 -25.96
N GLY A 48 -25.45 21.25 -24.86
CA GLY A 48 -24.58 21.29 -23.68
C GLY A 48 -23.16 20.74 -23.93
N ASP A 49 -22.97 19.87 -24.91
CA ASP A 49 -21.68 19.25 -25.21
C ASP A 49 -20.82 20.09 -26.18
N MET A 50 -21.36 21.20 -26.69
CA MET A 50 -20.64 22.09 -27.59
C MET A 50 -19.55 22.86 -26.84
N ALA A 51 -18.53 23.34 -27.57
CA ALA A 51 -17.55 24.25 -26.98
C ALA A 51 -18.22 25.54 -26.46
N GLU A 52 -17.66 26.14 -25.41
CA GLU A 52 -18.23 27.29 -24.71
C GLU A 52 -18.67 28.44 -25.64
N GLY A 53 -17.84 28.79 -26.64
CA GLY A 53 -18.21 29.82 -27.61
C GLY A 53 -19.43 29.47 -28.46
N PHE A 54 -19.61 28.19 -28.81
CA PHE A 54 -20.78 27.72 -29.57
C PHE A 54 -22.03 27.58 -28.71
N GLN A 55 -21.88 27.20 -27.43
CA GLN A 55 -22.98 27.22 -26.46
C GLN A 55 -23.59 28.62 -26.36
N GLN A 56 -22.72 29.64 -26.27
CA GLN A 56 -23.13 31.04 -26.19
C GLN A 56 -23.90 31.47 -27.45
N ILE A 57 -23.34 31.23 -28.64
CA ILE A 57 -23.97 31.56 -29.92
C ILE A 57 -25.32 30.83 -30.06
N TYR A 58 -25.40 29.58 -29.64
CA TYR A 58 -26.64 28.80 -29.71
C TYR A 58 -27.75 29.40 -28.84
N LEU A 59 -27.46 29.71 -27.58
CA LEU A 59 -28.43 30.32 -26.66
C LEU A 59 -28.88 31.70 -27.15
N GLU A 60 -27.97 32.52 -27.66
CA GLU A 60 -28.34 33.82 -28.26
C GLU A 60 -29.30 33.67 -29.43
N ASN A 61 -29.02 32.75 -30.35
CA ASN A 61 -29.90 32.50 -31.49
C ASN A 61 -31.26 31.93 -31.05
N LEU A 62 -31.28 31.10 -30.02
CA LEU A 62 -32.51 30.53 -29.47
C LEU A 62 -33.36 31.62 -28.78
N ALA A 63 -32.75 32.49 -27.98
CA ALA A 63 -33.41 33.63 -27.35
C ALA A 63 -33.91 34.64 -28.39
N LEU A 64 -33.12 34.92 -29.42
CA LEU A 64 -33.52 35.79 -30.53
C LEU A 64 -34.73 35.20 -31.26
N ARG A 65 -34.70 33.91 -31.58
CA ARG A 65 -35.82 33.22 -32.22
C ARG A 65 -37.07 33.26 -31.36
N TYR A 66 -36.94 33.01 -30.06
CA TYR A 66 -38.04 33.11 -29.09
C TYR A 66 -38.68 34.51 -29.11
N SER A 67 -37.86 35.56 -29.22
CA SER A 67 -38.36 36.95 -29.23
C SER A 67 -39.12 37.34 -30.50
N VAL A 68 -38.87 36.66 -31.62
CA VAL A 68 -39.46 36.98 -32.93
C VAL A 68 -40.58 36.02 -33.32
N ASP A 69 -40.58 34.80 -32.77
CA ASP A 69 -41.58 33.78 -33.08
C ASP A 69 -42.94 34.09 -32.41
N PRO A 70 -43.99 34.41 -33.19
CA PRO A 70 -45.30 34.73 -32.63
C PRO A 70 -45.98 33.53 -31.95
N THR A 71 -45.49 32.31 -32.19
CA THR A 71 -46.01 31.09 -31.59
C THR A 71 -45.22 30.64 -30.36
N ALA A 72 -44.16 31.34 -29.98
CA ALA A 72 -43.26 30.94 -28.90
C ALA A 72 -43.97 30.74 -27.56
N ALA A 73 -44.86 31.67 -27.19
CA ALA A 73 -45.66 31.57 -25.96
C ALA A 73 -46.68 30.42 -25.99
N THR A 74 -47.06 29.93 -27.17
CA THR A 74 -48.03 28.84 -27.35
C THR A 74 -47.37 27.47 -27.50
N ARG A 75 -46.05 27.42 -27.70
CA ARG A 75 -45.26 26.20 -27.89
C ARG A 75 -43.95 26.23 -27.10
N PRO A 76 -44.00 26.37 -25.76
CA PRO A 76 -42.81 26.35 -24.93
C PRO A 76 -42.01 25.04 -25.09
N GLU A 77 -42.69 23.93 -25.39
CA GLU A 77 -42.08 22.61 -25.56
C GLU A 77 -41.03 22.56 -26.68
N TYR A 78 -41.16 23.39 -27.72
CA TYR A 78 -40.18 23.46 -28.80
C TYR A 78 -38.82 23.96 -28.29
N TYR A 79 -38.84 24.96 -27.42
CA TYR A 79 -37.63 25.59 -26.89
C TYR A 79 -37.01 24.75 -25.78
N THR A 80 -37.82 24.09 -24.95
CA THR A 80 -37.31 23.14 -23.96
C THR A 80 -36.72 21.89 -24.62
N GLN A 81 -37.32 21.40 -25.72
CA GLN A 81 -36.77 20.27 -26.48
C GLN A 81 -35.47 20.66 -27.19
N ALA A 82 -35.36 21.89 -27.71
CA ALA A 82 -34.16 22.38 -28.35
C ALA A 82 -32.96 22.41 -27.39
N LEU A 83 -33.18 22.75 -26.11
CA LEU A 83 -32.15 22.73 -25.07
C LEU A 83 -31.68 21.31 -24.70
N GLY A 84 -32.54 20.30 -24.89
CA GLY A 84 -32.25 18.92 -24.50
C GLY A 84 -32.01 18.78 -23.01
N ASN A 85 -31.17 17.82 -22.62
CA ASN A 85 -30.75 17.61 -21.22
C ASN A 85 -29.48 18.42 -20.90
N TRP A 86 -29.53 19.74 -21.10
CA TRP A 86 -28.40 20.62 -20.79
C TRP A 86 -28.52 21.13 -19.34
N PRO A 87 -27.77 20.55 -18.37
CA PRO A 87 -27.92 20.87 -16.95
C PRO A 87 -27.58 22.34 -16.64
N ASP A 88 -26.50 22.84 -17.23
CA ASP A 88 -25.95 24.17 -16.93
C ASP A 88 -26.51 25.29 -17.84
N ALA A 89 -27.58 25.02 -18.59
CA ALA A 89 -28.13 25.97 -19.56
C ALA A 89 -28.57 27.30 -18.90
N LEU A 90 -29.11 27.24 -17.68
CA LEU A 90 -29.51 28.42 -16.93
C LEU A 90 -28.30 29.27 -16.54
N ASP A 91 -27.22 28.67 -16.06
CA ASP A 91 -26.02 29.37 -15.62
C ASP A 91 -25.34 30.09 -16.79
N VAL A 92 -25.20 29.40 -17.92
CA VAL A 92 -24.64 29.98 -19.15
C VAL A 92 -25.54 31.12 -19.64
N ALA A 93 -26.86 30.92 -19.73
CA ALA A 93 -27.79 31.96 -20.15
C ALA A 93 -27.74 33.19 -19.21
N CYS A 94 -27.65 32.98 -17.90
CA CYS A 94 -27.59 34.05 -16.91
C CYS A 94 -26.28 34.83 -16.95
N ALA A 95 -25.14 34.17 -17.16
CA ALA A 95 -23.87 34.84 -17.41
C ALA A 95 -23.95 35.73 -18.67
N MET A 96 -24.61 35.24 -19.72
CA MET A 96 -24.80 35.95 -20.98
C MET A 96 -25.83 37.08 -20.92
N ALA A 97 -26.80 37.01 -20.00
CA ALA A 97 -27.89 37.97 -19.94
C ALA A 97 -27.44 39.40 -19.58
N SER A 98 -26.20 39.55 -19.09
CA SER A 98 -25.56 40.83 -18.80
C SER A 98 -24.52 41.28 -19.84
N THR A 99 -24.03 40.37 -20.68
CA THR A 99 -22.90 40.59 -21.60
C THR A 99 -23.27 40.50 -23.07
N SER A 100 -24.37 39.82 -23.41
CA SER A 100 -24.83 39.62 -24.78
C SER A 100 -25.38 40.90 -25.40
N THR A 101 -25.24 41.02 -26.72
CA THR A 101 -25.85 42.11 -27.51
C THR A 101 -27.39 42.05 -27.42
N PHE A 102 -27.94 40.86 -27.14
CA PHE A 102 -29.36 40.58 -27.05
C PHE A 102 -29.83 40.37 -25.60
N ALA A 103 -29.25 41.12 -24.65
CA ALA A 103 -29.52 41.00 -23.22
C ALA A 103 -31.02 40.99 -22.88
N ASN A 104 -31.82 41.89 -23.48
CA ASN A 104 -33.26 41.94 -23.25
C ASN A 104 -34.00 40.67 -23.73
N GLN A 105 -33.65 40.17 -24.91
CA GLN A 105 -34.22 38.94 -25.47
C GLN A 105 -33.83 37.73 -24.62
N MET A 106 -32.58 37.69 -24.15
CA MET A 106 -32.08 36.65 -23.26
C MET A 106 -32.83 36.63 -21.93
N GLN A 107 -33.07 37.78 -21.30
CA GLN A 107 -33.83 37.87 -20.05
C GLN A 107 -35.28 37.37 -20.21
N VAL A 108 -35.93 37.71 -21.32
CA VAL A 108 -37.27 37.20 -21.64
C VAL A 108 -37.25 35.69 -21.85
N PHE A 109 -36.25 35.17 -22.58
CA PHE A 109 -36.09 33.74 -22.80
C PHE A 109 -35.86 32.97 -21.48
N ILE A 110 -34.99 33.48 -20.61
CA ILE A 110 -34.73 32.87 -19.30
C ILE A 110 -36.01 32.77 -18.49
N THR A 111 -36.74 33.87 -18.34
CA THR A 111 -37.95 33.92 -17.50
C THR A 111 -39.14 33.13 -18.05
N SER A 112 -39.15 32.83 -19.35
CA SER A 112 -40.27 32.13 -19.99
C SER A 112 -40.01 30.66 -20.27
N VAL A 113 -38.75 30.26 -20.49
CA VAL A 113 -38.38 28.90 -20.90
C VAL A 113 -37.54 28.18 -19.86
N LEU A 114 -36.53 28.85 -19.28
CA LEU A 114 -35.56 28.20 -18.40
C LEU A 114 -36.01 28.21 -16.94
N ASN A 115 -36.34 29.40 -16.42
CA ASN A 115 -36.69 29.58 -15.03
C ASN A 115 -37.56 30.84 -14.82
N PRO A 116 -38.83 30.71 -14.39
CA PRO A 116 -39.71 31.85 -14.14
C PRO A 116 -39.22 32.79 -13.02
N ALA A 117 -38.34 32.32 -12.13
CA ALA A 117 -37.69 33.17 -11.13
C ALA A 117 -36.52 34.01 -11.69
N GLY A 118 -36.18 33.83 -12.98
CA GLY A 118 -35.02 34.45 -13.59
C GLY A 118 -33.70 33.89 -13.04
N CYS A 119 -32.65 34.70 -13.09
CA CYS A 119 -31.30 34.33 -12.62
C CYS A 119 -31.11 34.37 -11.10
N ALA A 120 -32.19 34.60 -10.33
CA ALA A 120 -32.12 34.80 -8.89
C ALA A 120 -32.32 33.51 -8.07
N ALA A 121 -32.42 32.35 -8.71
CA ALA A 121 -32.52 31.09 -8.00
C ALA A 121 -31.12 30.64 -7.52
N THR A 122 -30.97 30.43 -6.21
CA THR A 122 -29.87 29.62 -5.68
C THR A 122 -29.99 28.22 -6.29
N PRO A 123 -28.99 27.74 -7.06
CA PRO A 123 -29.08 26.42 -7.64
C PRO A 123 -29.21 25.39 -6.51
N PRO A 124 -30.02 24.33 -6.66
CA PRO A 124 -29.75 23.13 -5.91
C PRO A 124 -28.29 22.76 -6.24
N VAL A 125 -27.48 22.58 -5.21
CA VAL A 125 -26.17 21.94 -5.39
C VAL A 125 -26.48 20.51 -5.78
N ASP A 126 -26.69 20.29 -7.07
CA ASP A 126 -26.48 18.99 -7.64
C ASP A 126 -24.98 18.77 -7.51
N GLU A 127 -24.61 17.94 -6.53
CA GLU A 127 -23.37 17.20 -6.56
C GLU A 127 -23.44 16.31 -7.81
N GLY A 128 -23.22 16.94 -8.97
CA GLY A 128 -23.00 16.29 -10.23
C GLY A 128 -21.79 15.40 -10.05
N GLY A 129 -22.04 14.15 -9.68
CA GLY A 129 -21.15 13.02 -9.84
C GLY A 129 -20.89 12.77 -11.32
N GLY A 130 -20.39 13.80 -12.01
CA GLY A 130 -19.81 13.69 -13.32
C GLY A 130 -18.66 12.69 -13.22
N MET A 131 -18.38 12.02 -14.32
CA MET A 131 -17.37 10.97 -14.48
C MET A 131 -16.05 11.22 -13.71
N ALA A 132 -15.67 12.49 -13.48
CA ALA A 132 -14.61 12.95 -12.57
C ALA A 132 -14.66 12.33 -11.14
N SER A 133 -15.84 12.09 -10.57
CA SER A 133 -16.04 11.51 -9.23
C SER A 133 -15.69 10.02 -9.18
N TRP A 134 -15.78 9.29 -10.30
CA TRP A 134 -15.29 7.91 -10.41
C TRP A 134 -13.88 7.84 -10.98
N LEU A 135 -13.47 8.83 -11.76
CA LEU A 135 -12.11 8.96 -12.26
C LEU A 135 -11.11 9.20 -11.13
N LEU A 136 -11.47 9.95 -10.08
CA LEU A 136 -10.62 10.15 -8.90
C LEU A 136 -10.31 8.84 -8.15
N PRO A 137 -11.28 8.01 -7.72
CA PRO A 137 -10.99 6.73 -7.08
C PRO A 137 -10.35 5.74 -8.06
N CYS A 138 -10.72 5.71 -9.34
CA CYS A 138 -10.06 4.86 -10.32
C CYS A 138 -8.60 5.28 -10.59
N LEU A 139 -8.32 6.58 -10.67
CA LEU A 139 -6.97 7.13 -10.81
C LEU A 139 -6.16 6.91 -9.53
N LEU A 140 -6.77 6.98 -8.35
CA LEU A 140 -6.12 6.63 -7.09
C LEU A 140 -5.82 5.14 -6.99
N VAL A 141 -6.70 4.27 -7.48
CA VAL A 141 -6.45 2.81 -7.55
C VAL A 141 -5.37 2.50 -8.57
N ILE A 142 -5.38 3.14 -9.75
CA ILE A 142 -4.32 2.98 -10.74
C ILE A 142 -2.99 3.54 -10.21
N LEU A 143 -3.00 4.68 -9.52
CA LEU A 143 -1.80 5.22 -8.86
C LEU A 143 -1.34 4.32 -7.71
N ALA A 144 -2.24 3.70 -6.96
CA ALA A 144 -1.89 2.74 -5.92
C ALA A 144 -1.31 1.45 -6.51
N LEU A 145 -1.84 0.97 -7.64
CA LEU A 145 -1.30 -0.19 -8.36
C LEU A 145 0.03 0.13 -9.07
N VAL A 146 0.19 1.35 -9.59
CA VAL A 146 1.45 1.83 -10.15
C VAL A 146 2.46 2.08 -9.03
N ALA A 147 2.07 2.59 -7.87
CA ALA A 147 2.93 2.76 -6.71
C ALA A 147 3.32 1.41 -6.09
N ALA A 148 2.39 0.46 -6.00
CA ALA A 148 2.66 -0.90 -5.57
C ALA A 148 3.53 -1.66 -6.59
N GLY A 149 3.29 -1.47 -7.89
CA GLY A 149 4.10 -2.02 -8.97
C GLY A 149 5.49 -1.39 -9.05
N LEU A 150 5.63 -0.08 -8.84
CA LEU A 150 6.91 0.62 -8.75
C LEU A 150 7.63 0.27 -7.46
N ALA A 151 6.94 0.10 -6.34
CA ALA A 151 7.52 -0.39 -5.08
C ALA A 151 7.98 -1.83 -5.25
N PHE A 152 7.18 -2.70 -5.89
CA PHE A 152 7.55 -4.08 -6.20
C PHE A 152 8.72 -4.15 -7.17
N VAL A 153 8.74 -3.34 -8.25
CA VAL A 153 9.87 -3.26 -9.20
C VAL A 153 11.08 -2.60 -8.56
N PHE A 154 10.94 -1.63 -7.65
CA PHE A 154 12.07 -1.01 -6.95
C PHE A 154 12.63 -1.94 -5.87
N TRP A 155 11.79 -2.75 -5.24
CA TRP A 155 12.19 -3.82 -4.34
C TRP A 155 12.89 -4.95 -5.10
N ASN A 156 12.36 -5.33 -6.27
CA ASN A 156 12.95 -6.35 -7.15
C ASN A 156 14.19 -5.84 -7.91
N ARG A 157 14.28 -4.53 -8.23
CA ARG A 157 15.48 -3.89 -8.78
C ARG A 157 16.50 -3.50 -7.72
N ARG A 158 16.13 -3.43 -6.43
CA ARG A 158 17.10 -3.43 -5.32
C ARG A 158 17.67 -4.82 -5.09
N GLN A 159 16.95 -5.88 -5.43
CA GLN A 159 17.52 -7.22 -5.51
C GLN A 159 18.46 -7.37 -6.74
N ASP A 160 18.24 -6.64 -7.84
CA ASP A 160 19.10 -6.71 -9.05
C ASP A 160 20.09 -5.53 -9.25
N SER A 161 20.12 -4.53 -8.37
CA SER A 161 21.15 -3.47 -8.35
C SER A 161 22.16 -3.68 -7.23
N GLY A 162 22.60 -4.92 -7.10
CA GLY A 162 24.02 -5.23 -7.12
C GLY A 162 24.42 -5.74 -8.51
N GLY A 163 24.07 -5.02 -9.58
CA GLY A 163 24.40 -5.41 -10.96
C GLY A 163 25.81 -4.96 -11.35
N GLY A 164 26.73 -5.92 -11.52
CA GLY A 164 28.03 -5.77 -12.16
C GLY A 164 28.60 -7.14 -12.53
N ASP A 165 28.39 -7.55 -13.79
CA ASP A 165 28.62 -8.91 -14.31
C ASP A 165 30.10 -9.33 -14.43
N ASN A 166 30.35 -10.58 -14.04
CA ASN A 166 31.51 -11.48 -14.18
C ASN A 166 32.64 -11.14 -15.18
N MET A 167 33.91 -11.38 -14.82
CA MET A 167 34.78 -12.24 -15.64
C MET A 167 35.84 -12.95 -14.78
N ASP A 168 35.84 -14.27 -14.92
CA ASP A 168 36.94 -15.22 -14.87
C ASP A 168 38.00 -15.20 -13.76
N PHE A 169 38.31 -16.45 -13.39
CA PHE A 169 39.59 -16.92 -12.88
C PHE A 169 39.90 -16.41 -11.46
N ILE A 170 40.10 -17.21 -10.42
CA ILE A 170 40.37 -18.62 -10.21
C ILE A 170 40.05 -18.77 -8.71
N MET A 171 39.31 -19.82 -8.37
CA MET A 171 39.61 -20.68 -7.21
C MET A 171 40.42 -20.02 -6.08
N SER A 172 39.76 -19.66 -4.98
CA SER A 172 40.30 -19.90 -3.63
C SER A 172 39.23 -19.48 -2.63
N SER A 173 38.59 -20.39 -1.90
CA SER A 173 39.14 -20.81 -0.61
C SER A 173 40.03 -19.72 -0.01
N ASN A 174 39.45 -18.79 0.74
CA ASN A 174 40.13 -18.29 1.92
C ASN A 174 39.13 -17.63 2.88
N LYS A 175 38.78 -18.44 3.88
CA LYS A 175 38.68 -18.04 5.28
C LYS A 175 39.60 -16.85 5.61
N PRO A 176 39.07 -15.83 6.31
CA PRO A 176 39.81 -15.18 7.39
C PRO A 176 38.93 -15.30 8.65
N THR A 177 39.13 -16.29 9.52
CA THR A 177 39.95 -16.11 10.75
C THR A 177 40.28 -14.66 11.05
N HIS A 178 39.47 -14.03 11.91
CA HIS A 178 40.01 -13.47 13.15
C HIS A 178 38.91 -13.43 14.21
N VAL A 179 39.01 -14.41 15.11
CA VAL A 179 38.42 -14.42 16.46
C VAL A 179 39.48 -13.78 17.36
N PRO A 180 39.16 -12.82 18.24
CA PRO A 180 40.05 -12.47 19.33
C PRO A 180 40.08 -13.61 20.36
N ASP A 181 41.29 -14.04 20.69
CA ASP A 181 41.65 -15.22 21.48
C ASP A 181 40.89 -15.38 22.81
N ALA A 182 40.33 -16.59 23.02
CA ALA A 182 40.22 -17.23 24.33
C ALA A 182 40.36 -18.76 24.14
N PRO A 183 41.19 -19.46 24.93
CA PRO A 183 41.72 -20.79 24.59
C PRO A 183 40.69 -21.92 24.77
N PRO A 184 40.79 -23.03 24.00
CA PRO A 184 39.90 -24.17 24.13
C PRO A 184 40.40 -25.13 25.22
N ALA A 185 39.55 -25.44 26.19
CA ALA A 185 39.71 -26.62 27.03
C ALA A 185 38.90 -27.76 26.41
N SER A 186 39.61 -28.72 25.84
CA SER A 186 39.09 -30.05 25.49
C SER A 186 38.68 -30.80 26.75
N GLY A 187 37.48 -31.38 26.74
CA GLY A 187 37.01 -32.32 27.75
C GLY A 187 35.71 -32.94 27.29
N GLU A 188 35.80 -34.06 26.57
CA GLU A 188 34.71 -35.04 26.53
C GLU A 188 34.62 -35.66 27.93
N GLU A 189 33.44 -35.62 28.54
CA GLU A 189 32.76 -36.75 29.20
C GLU A 189 31.63 -36.22 30.09
N GLY A 190 30.42 -36.73 29.82
CA GLY A 190 29.31 -36.99 30.74
C GLY A 190 28.89 -35.91 31.73
N VAL A 191 27.62 -35.48 31.63
CA VAL A 191 26.60 -35.59 32.70
C VAL A 191 25.30 -34.94 32.21
N GLU A 192 24.27 -35.78 32.16
CA GLU A 192 22.86 -35.54 32.48
C GLU A 192 22.10 -34.35 31.86
N SER A 193 21.16 -34.73 30.98
CA SER A 193 19.83 -34.14 30.73
C SER A 193 19.42 -33.00 31.67
N ASP A 194 19.54 -31.77 31.18
CA ASP A 194 18.45 -30.81 31.28
C ASP A 194 17.86 -30.66 29.88
N GLY A 195 16.54 -30.57 29.76
CA GLY A 195 15.76 -30.76 28.53
C GLY A 195 15.92 -29.67 27.47
N SER A 196 17.14 -29.21 27.16
CA SER A 196 17.38 -28.21 26.13
C SER A 196 17.33 -28.85 24.74
N VAL A 197 16.13 -28.89 24.17
CA VAL A 197 15.96 -29.14 22.73
C VAL A 197 16.72 -28.04 21.98
N THR A 198 17.67 -28.41 21.12
CA THR A 198 18.41 -27.44 20.30
C THR A 198 17.43 -26.70 19.37
N PRO A 199 17.50 -25.36 19.27
CA PRO A 199 16.64 -24.62 18.36
C PRO A 199 16.91 -25.03 16.91
N ILE A 200 15.84 -25.15 16.11
CA ILE A 200 15.90 -25.48 14.69
C ILE A 200 16.52 -24.32 13.91
N ALA A 201 16.30 -23.09 14.39
CA ALA A 201 16.97 -21.90 13.88
C ALA A 201 17.17 -20.85 14.98
N SER A 202 18.18 -20.00 14.80
CA SER A 202 18.42 -18.85 15.67
C SER A 202 18.86 -17.64 14.85
N TYR A 203 18.22 -16.51 15.11
CA TYR A 203 18.41 -15.25 14.40
C TYR A 203 18.69 -14.13 15.39
N ARG A 204 19.46 -13.13 14.97
CA ARG A 204 19.72 -11.93 15.78
C ARG A 204 19.51 -10.70 14.91
N THR A 205 18.80 -9.73 15.46
CA THR A 205 18.61 -8.42 14.84
C THR A 205 18.73 -7.32 15.87
N THR A 206 19.07 -6.10 15.43
CA THR A 206 19.21 -4.94 16.30
C THR A 206 18.77 -3.67 15.59
N PHE A 207 17.74 -3.04 16.16
CA PHE A 207 17.38 -1.67 15.86
C PHE A 207 18.35 -0.70 16.54
N ASN A 208 18.80 0.28 15.77
CA ASN A 208 19.45 1.49 16.30
C ASN A 208 18.69 2.70 15.76
N ARG A 209 18.55 3.73 16.59
CA ARG A 209 17.85 4.97 16.21
C ARG A 209 18.39 5.54 14.89
N GLY A 210 17.47 5.96 14.03
CA GLY A 210 17.77 6.35 12.64
C GLY A 210 17.42 5.28 11.61
N LEU A 211 17.19 4.03 12.03
CA LEU A 211 16.70 2.98 11.16
C LEU A 211 15.16 2.99 11.09
N ASP A 212 14.60 4.05 10.49
CA ASP A 212 13.14 4.30 10.45
C ASP A 212 12.32 3.24 9.66
N ALA A 213 13.01 2.36 8.92
CA ALA A 213 12.45 1.27 8.13
C ALA A 213 12.81 -0.13 8.68
N TYR A 214 13.07 -0.22 9.99
CA TYR A 214 13.37 -1.49 10.66
C TYR A 214 12.16 -2.43 10.68
N ASP A 215 12.28 -3.53 9.95
CA ASP A 215 11.28 -4.59 9.78
C ASP A 215 11.99 -5.84 9.24
N ASP A 216 12.64 -6.59 10.14
CA ASP A 216 13.44 -7.76 9.78
C ASP A 216 12.61 -9.04 9.89
N SER A 217 12.65 -9.88 8.86
CA SER A 217 11.96 -11.17 8.82
C SER A 217 12.92 -12.33 8.50
N PHE A 218 12.62 -13.50 9.06
CA PHE A 218 13.46 -14.69 9.00
C PHE A 218 12.64 -15.95 8.75
N SER A 219 12.93 -16.64 7.65
CA SER A 219 12.32 -17.93 7.32
C SER A 219 12.80 -19.03 8.25
N ILE A 220 11.87 -19.76 8.87
CA ILE A 220 12.12 -20.94 9.68
C ILE A 220 11.97 -22.16 8.77
N GLU A 221 13.08 -22.87 8.57
CA GLU A 221 13.16 -24.06 7.71
C GLU A 221 13.61 -25.27 8.51
N SER A 222 13.16 -26.45 8.11
CA SER A 222 13.65 -27.73 8.66
C SER A 222 15.09 -28.00 8.23
N SER A 223 15.76 -28.96 8.86
CA SER A 223 17.08 -29.42 8.41
C SER A 223 17.09 -29.98 6.98
N ALA A 224 15.91 -30.33 6.43
CA ALA A 224 15.73 -30.79 5.06
C ALA A 224 15.47 -29.63 4.07
N GLY A 225 15.34 -28.39 4.55
CA GLY A 225 15.03 -27.21 3.74
C GLY A 225 13.53 -26.99 3.51
N ASP A 226 12.67 -27.69 4.25
CA ASP A 226 11.22 -27.47 4.17
C ASP A 226 10.83 -26.21 4.93
N PHE A 227 10.09 -25.31 4.30
CA PHE A 227 9.53 -24.14 4.96
C PHE A 227 8.51 -24.55 6.03
N LEU A 228 8.76 -24.14 7.27
CA LEU A 228 7.91 -24.40 8.44
C LEU A 228 7.11 -23.16 8.86
N GLY A 229 7.67 -21.97 8.68
CA GLY A 229 7.05 -20.70 9.07
C GLY A 229 8.02 -19.54 8.94
N GLU A 230 7.63 -18.39 9.48
CA GLU A 230 8.43 -17.16 9.44
C GLU A 230 8.29 -16.42 10.77
N CYS A 231 9.37 -15.79 11.24
CA CYS A 231 9.32 -14.92 12.40
C CYS A 231 10.04 -13.61 12.11
N GLY A 232 9.67 -12.55 12.83
CA GLY A 232 10.26 -11.24 12.57
C GLY A 232 10.03 -10.23 13.68
N VAL A 233 10.70 -9.09 13.52
CA VAL A 233 10.64 -7.96 14.43
C VAL A 233 10.58 -6.67 13.63
N GLY A 234 9.57 -5.85 13.90
CA GLY A 234 9.35 -4.59 13.21
C GLY A 234 8.93 -3.45 14.14
N ILE A 235 9.04 -2.22 13.64
CA ILE A 235 8.54 -1.03 14.36
C ILE A 235 7.02 -1.04 14.36
N SER A 236 6.40 -1.04 15.56
CA SER A 236 4.95 -0.98 15.68
C SER A 236 4.43 0.43 15.89
N GLU A 237 5.12 1.27 16.67
CA GLU A 237 4.70 2.64 16.97
C GLU A 237 5.87 3.56 17.28
N SER A 238 5.72 4.86 17.03
CA SER A 238 6.67 5.90 17.41
C SER A 238 5.98 7.03 18.15
N ILE A 239 6.69 7.69 19.06
CA ILE A 239 6.20 8.85 19.80
C ILE A 239 6.77 10.16 19.22
N GLY A 240 5.97 11.23 19.31
CA GLY A 240 6.35 12.55 18.81
C GLY A 240 6.40 12.65 17.28
N THR A 241 6.92 13.76 16.78
CA THR A 241 7.03 14.06 15.35
C THR A 241 8.46 14.34 14.91
N GLY A 242 9.44 13.98 15.75
CA GLY A 242 10.87 14.17 15.48
C GLY A 242 11.39 13.25 14.38
N SER A 243 12.45 13.70 13.72
CA SER A 243 13.26 12.90 12.80
C SER A 243 14.69 12.85 13.35
N PRO A 244 15.30 11.67 13.54
CA PRO A 244 14.78 10.31 13.26
C PRO A 244 13.60 9.91 14.17
N ARG A 245 12.80 8.92 13.75
CA ARG A 245 11.60 8.50 14.49
C ARG A 245 11.99 7.97 15.88
N SER A 246 11.23 8.40 16.88
CA SER A 246 11.40 7.94 18.27
C SER A 246 10.52 6.72 18.50
N VAL A 247 11.05 5.53 18.19
CA VAL A 247 10.30 4.27 18.26
C VAL A 247 9.95 3.93 19.70
N THR A 248 8.66 3.70 19.99
CA THR A 248 8.14 3.44 21.34
C THR A 248 7.66 2.01 21.55
N ALA A 249 7.44 1.27 20.47
CA ALA A 249 7.05 -0.14 20.52
C ALA A 249 7.51 -0.91 19.27
N PHE A 250 7.89 -2.17 19.48
CA PHE A 250 8.20 -3.14 18.44
C PHE A 250 7.14 -4.24 18.43
N GLU A 251 6.84 -4.78 17.25
CA GLU A 251 6.07 -6.01 17.12
C GLU A 251 7.03 -7.17 16.88
N VAL A 252 6.87 -8.23 17.66
CA VAL A 252 7.51 -9.52 17.46
C VAL A 252 6.41 -10.45 17.00
N TRP A 253 6.60 -11.13 15.87
CA TRP A 253 5.56 -11.95 15.26
C TRP A 253 6.06 -13.32 14.83
N LEU A 254 5.15 -14.28 14.80
CA LEU A 254 5.37 -15.66 14.39
C LEU A 254 4.22 -16.11 13.48
N PHE A 255 4.58 -16.52 12.26
CA PHE A 255 3.72 -17.17 11.29
C PHE A 255 4.09 -18.66 11.16
N ASP A 256 3.08 -19.51 11.07
CA ASP A 256 3.22 -20.96 10.92
C ASP A 256 2.58 -21.37 9.60
N LYS A 257 3.27 -22.16 8.78
CA LYS A 257 2.76 -22.62 7.48
C LYS A 257 1.41 -23.34 7.60
N ASN A 258 1.14 -23.99 8.74
CA ASN A 258 -0.07 -24.77 8.97
C ASN A 258 -1.17 -24.00 9.74
N ASP A 259 -0.92 -22.75 10.18
CA ASP A 259 -1.91 -21.88 10.81
C ASP A 259 -2.02 -20.56 10.03
N ILE A 260 -3.22 -20.24 9.53
CA ILE A 260 -3.46 -19.00 8.79
C ILE A 260 -3.36 -17.73 9.66
N ARG A 261 -3.17 -17.86 10.98
CA ARG A 261 -3.06 -16.76 11.92
C ARG A 261 -1.61 -16.51 12.30
N THR A 262 -1.20 -15.25 12.23
CA THR A 262 0.05 -14.77 12.81
C THR A 262 -0.16 -14.44 14.29
N ILE A 263 0.71 -14.95 15.15
CA ILE A 263 0.75 -14.58 16.56
C ILE A 263 1.70 -13.40 16.69
N THR A 264 1.24 -12.31 17.30
CA THR A 264 2.02 -11.09 17.47
C THR A 264 2.00 -10.65 18.93
N LYS A 265 3.17 -10.31 19.46
CA LYS A 265 3.35 -9.63 20.75
C LYS A 265 4.00 -8.28 20.52
N VAL A 266 3.51 -7.25 21.20
CA VAL A 266 4.00 -5.88 21.06
C VAL A 266 4.90 -5.56 22.25
N ALA A 267 6.21 -5.54 22.04
CA ALA A 267 7.21 -5.14 23.02
C ALA A 267 7.23 -3.60 23.14
N MET A 268 6.70 -3.08 24.23
CA MET A 268 6.49 -1.65 24.48
C MET A 268 7.56 -1.07 25.39
N SER A 269 7.87 0.22 25.20
CA SER A 269 8.60 1.02 26.19
C SER A 269 7.84 1.09 27.52
N GLU A 270 8.53 1.42 28.61
CA GLU A 270 7.90 1.55 29.93
C GLU A 270 6.80 2.62 29.91
N TYR A 271 7.06 3.76 29.30
CA TYR A 271 6.05 4.81 29.11
C TYR A 271 4.83 4.28 28.35
N ALA A 272 5.03 3.64 27.19
CA ALA A 272 3.92 3.17 26.38
C ALA A 272 3.12 2.06 27.06
N TYR A 273 3.77 1.20 27.86
CA TYR A 273 3.10 0.17 28.65
C TYR A 273 2.33 0.72 29.86
N MET A 274 2.73 1.88 30.41
CA MET A 274 2.00 2.50 31.52
C MET A 274 0.86 3.41 31.05
N ASP A 275 0.86 3.83 29.78
CA ASP A 275 -0.20 4.63 29.17
C ASP A 275 -1.34 3.74 28.63
N ASP A 276 -2.52 3.84 29.22
CA ASP A 276 -3.69 3.02 28.85
C ASP A 276 -4.20 3.33 27.43
N ALA A 277 -4.04 4.56 26.94
CA ALA A 277 -4.46 4.92 25.59
C ALA A 277 -3.51 4.33 24.54
N LEU A 278 -2.19 4.36 24.78
CA LEU A 278 -1.21 3.72 23.90
C LEU A 278 -1.34 2.19 23.91
N LYS A 279 -1.51 1.57 25.09
CA LYS A 279 -1.82 0.13 25.17
C LYS A 279 -3.07 -0.23 24.38
N ALA A 280 -4.18 0.49 24.57
CA ALA A 280 -5.43 0.23 23.85
C ALA A 280 -5.26 0.42 22.33
N LYS A 281 -4.43 1.38 21.90
CA LYS A 281 -4.10 1.60 20.49
C LYS A 281 -3.32 0.42 19.88
N LEU A 282 -2.40 -0.19 20.64
CA LEU A 282 -1.53 -1.27 20.14
C LEU A 282 -2.10 -2.67 20.36
N GLN A 283 -3.05 -2.85 21.28
CA GLN A 283 -3.69 -4.13 21.56
C GLN A 283 -4.27 -4.84 20.31
N PRO A 284 -4.85 -4.15 19.30
CA PRO A 284 -5.31 -4.81 18.07
C PRO A 284 -4.17 -5.38 17.20
N LYS A 285 -2.92 -4.91 17.38
CA LYS A 285 -1.75 -5.42 16.64
C LYS A 285 -1.15 -6.67 17.26
N GLY A 286 -1.30 -6.84 18.58
CA GLY A 286 -0.77 -7.98 19.31
C GLY A 286 -0.88 -7.79 20.82
N GLU A 287 -0.54 -8.84 21.56
CA GLU A 287 -0.58 -8.79 23.03
C GLU A 287 0.51 -7.84 23.57
N PRO A 288 0.17 -6.83 24.39
CA PRO A 288 1.13 -5.91 24.98
C PRO A 288 2.09 -6.59 25.96
N VAL A 289 3.39 -6.38 25.76
CA VAL A 289 4.47 -6.85 26.65
C VAL A 289 5.38 -5.70 27.01
N LEU A 290 5.74 -5.55 28.28
CA LEU A 290 6.72 -4.57 28.71
C LEU A 290 8.13 -5.06 28.32
N ALA A 291 8.83 -4.30 27.48
CA ALA A 291 10.21 -4.61 27.13
C ALA A 291 11.12 -4.38 28.35
N ARG A 292 11.96 -5.38 28.68
CA ARG A 292 13.00 -5.27 29.69
C ARG A 292 14.29 -5.95 29.19
N PRO A 293 15.47 -5.50 29.61
CA PRO A 293 16.71 -6.23 29.36
C PRO A 293 16.60 -7.67 29.84
N ASP A 294 17.09 -8.62 29.04
CA ASP A 294 17.05 -10.07 29.28
C ASP A 294 15.66 -10.72 29.36
N GLU A 295 14.57 -9.98 29.12
CA GLU A 295 13.23 -10.54 29.04
C GLU A 295 13.12 -11.50 27.84
N VAL A 296 12.38 -12.60 28.04
CA VAL A 296 12.10 -13.58 27.00
C VAL A 296 10.62 -13.51 26.64
N ILE A 297 10.34 -13.08 25.41
CA ILE A 297 8.99 -13.02 24.85
C ILE A 297 8.73 -14.33 24.11
N VAL A 298 7.77 -15.12 24.59
CA VAL A 298 7.43 -16.42 23.99
C VAL A 298 6.23 -16.28 23.06
N LEU A 299 6.35 -16.72 21.81
CA LEU A 299 5.23 -16.80 20.87
C LEU A 299 5.04 -18.26 20.44
N GLU A 300 3.79 -18.69 20.37
CA GLU A 300 3.43 -20.08 20.20
C GLU A 300 2.27 -20.22 19.21
N THR A 301 2.47 -21.02 18.17
CA THR A 301 1.45 -21.42 17.18
C THR A 301 1.07 -22.90 17.37
N ALA A 302 0.39 -23.50 16.40
CA ALA A 302 0.08 -24.93 16.41
C ALA A 302 1.34 -25.80 16.36
N ALA A 303 2.30 -25.48 15.48
CA ALA A 303 3.48 -26.31 15.23
C ALA A 303 4.82 -25.65 15.62
N LEU A 304 4.86 -24.35 15.90
CA LEU A 304 6.09 -23.61 16.18
C LEU A 304 6.03 -22.88 17.53
N ILE A 305 7.20 -22.75 18.15
CA ILE A 305 7.44 -21.88 19.31
C ILE A 305 8.67 -21.04 18.99
N ILE A 306 8.61 -19.74 19.28
CA ILE A 306 9.80 -18.89 19.32
C ILE A 306 9.98 -18.28 20.71
N ASN A 307 11.23 -18.25 21.17
CA ASN A 307 11.67 -17.47 22.30
C ASN A 307 12.45 -16.28 21.76
N ALA A 308 11.92 -15.08 21.96
CA ALA A 308 12.52 -13.84 21.55
C ALA A 308 13.15 -13.16 22.77
N LYS A 309 14.45 -13.34 22.97
CA LYS A 309 15.20 -12.77 24.10
C LYS A 309 15.71 -11.37 23.75
N ILE A 310 15.37 -10.37 24.57
CA ILE A 310 15.91 -9.02 24.45
C ILE A 310 17.37 -9.01 24.92
N THR A 311 18.32 -8.86 24.01
CA THR A 311 19.76 -8.94 24.29
C THR A 311 20.44 -7.59 24.45
N ALA A 312 19.84 -6.51 23.94
CA ALA A 312 20.32 -5.15 24.13
C ALA A 312 19.13 -4.19 24.18
N MET A 313 19.15 -3.22 25.09
CA MET A 313 18.08 -2.25 25.21
C MET A 313 18.61 -0.99 25.89
N SER A 314 18.40 0.16 25.25
CA SER A 314 18.60 1.47 25.87
C SER A 314 17.50 2.42 25.41
N TYR A 315 17.05 3.27 26.34
CA TYR A 315 16.16 4.36 26.02
C TYR A 315 16.96 5.59 25.59
N GLY A 316 16.36 6.42 24.75
CA GLY A 316 16.92 7.73 24.46
C GLY A 316 16.61 8.76 25.55
N ASP A 317 17.33 9.87 25.50
CA ASP A 317 17.42 10.87 26.56
C ASP A 317 16.94 12.27 26.13
N ASP A 318 16.15 12.36 25.06
CA ASP A 318 15.62 13.65 24.57
C ASP A 318 14.72 14.30 25.63
N PRO A 319 15.10 15.49 26.17
CA PRO A 319 14.33 16.16 27.22
C PRO A 319 12.96 16.69 26.73
N ALA A 320 12.71 16.70 25.41
CA ALA A 320 11.41 17.05 24.84
C ALA A 320 10.39 15.90 24.88
N LEU A 321 10.83 14.67 25.19
CA LEU A 321 9.99 13.49 25.28
C LEU A 321 9.93 12.95 26.72
N PRO A 322 8.88 12.22 27.11
CA PRO A 322 8.81 11.60 28.43
C PRO A 322 9.96 10.62 28.67
N GLU A 323 10.35 10.42 29.93
CA GLU A 323 11.36 9.42 30.30
C GLU A 323 10.94 8.01 29.89
N ASN A 324 11.90 7.18 29.50
CA ASN A 324 11.69 5.79 29.10
C ASN A 324 10.62 5.62 28.01
N SER A 325 10.48 6.61 27.11
CA SER A 325 9.41 6.65 26.11
C SER A 325 9.78 6.12 24.73
N TYR A 326 11.06 6.05 24.40
CA TYR A 326 11.50 5.54 23.11
C TYR A 326 12.87 4.88 23.20
N PHE A 327 13.13 3.93 22.31
CA PHE A 327 14.36 3.16 22.28
C PHE A 327 15.42 3.87 21.43
N GLU A 328 16.63 4.00 21.98
CA GLU A 328 17.84 4.37 21.24
C GLU A 328 18.44 3.13 20.57
N GLN A 329 18.43 1.99 21.28
CA GLN A 329 18.84 0.68 20.78
C GLN A 329 17.89 -0.40 21.29
N PHE A 330 17.57 -1.36 20.43
CA PHE A 330 16.82 -2.56 20.77
C PHE A 330 17.35 -3.77 19.99
N GLY A 331 18.01 -4.69 20.67
CA GLY A 331 18.57 -5.92 20.12
C GLY A 331 17.84 -7.14 20.67
N ILE A 332 17.56 -8.09 19.78
CA ILE A 332 16.76 -9.27 20.10
C ILE A 332 17.30 -10.50 19.37
N GLU A 333 17.25 -11.62 20.06
CA GLU A 333 17.62 -12.94 19.57
C GLU A 333 16.37 -13.82 19.53
N LEU A 334 16.08 -14.38 18.37
CA LEU A 334 14.93 -15.23 18.10
C LEU A 334 15.43 -16.66 17.99
N SER A 335 15.01 -17.54 18.89
CA SER A 335 15.28 -18.98 18.79
C SER A 335 13.96 -19.70 18.49
N ALA A 336 13.96 -20.58 17.49
CA ALA A 336 12.75 -21.26 17.01
C ALA A 336 12.82 -22.78 17.24
N TRP A 337 11.70 -23.37 17.63
CA TRP A 337 11.52 -24.81 17.82
C TRP A 337 10.23 -25.26 17.14
N ALA A 338 10.24 -26.49 16.61
CA ALA A 338 9.03 -27.18 16.20
C ALA A 338 8.49 -27.99 17.38
N LYS A 339 7.17 -28.06 17.50
CA LYS A 339 6.49 -28.93 18.46
C LYS A 339 6.42 -30.34 17.88
N ASP A 340 6.73 -31.35 18.70
CA ASP A 340 6.82 -32.76 18.29
C ASP A 340 5.50 -33.40 17.81
N ASP A 341 4.38 -32.67 17.82
CA ASP A 341 3.04 -33.19 17.49
C ASP A 341 2.39 -32.64 16.20
N ALA A 342 3.15 -32.00 15.30
CA ALA A 342 2.58 -31.56 14.02
C ALA A 342 2.35 -32.78 13.09
N PRO A 343 1.10 -33.15 12.76
CA PRO A 343 0.85 -34.29 11.89
C PRO A 343 1.39 -33.97 10.49
N SER A 344 2.45 -34.65 10.09
CA SER A 344 2.90 -34.69 8.71
C SER A 344 1.78 -35.28 7.87
N GLY A 345 0.99 -34.43 7.21
CA GLY A 345 -0.06 -34.83 6.28
C GLY A 345 0.55 -35.51 5.06
N GLY A 346 0.88 -36.79 5.21
CA GLY A 346 1.21 -37.68 4.10
C GLY A 346 0.01 -37.79 3.19
N PHE A 347 0.16 -37.30 1.97
CA PHE A 347 -0.78 -37.59 0.89
C PHE A 347 -0.47 -39.03 0.45
N ASP A 348 -1.12 -40.00 1.10
CA ASP A 348 -1.06 -41.39 0.67
C ASP A 348 -1.74 -41.52 -0.69
N ASP A 349 -0.95 -41.96 -1.67
CA ASP A 349 -1.35 -42.45 -2.97
C ASP A 349 -2.56 -43.38 -2.84
N PHE A 350 -3.68 -43.02 -3.47
CA PHE A 350 -4.73 -43.98 -3.75
C PHE A 350 -4.55 -44.54 -5.16
N ALA A 351 -4.34 -45.85 -5.15
CA ALA A 351 -4.16 -46.80 -6.23
C ALA A 351 -5.18 -46.73 -7.38
#